data_AF-A0A1B1RYD9-F1
#
_entry.id   AF-A0A1B1RYD9-F1
#
_cell.length_a   1.000
_cell.length_b   1.000
_cell.length_c   1.000
_cell.angle_alpha   90.00
_cell.angle_beta   90.00
_cell.angle_gamma   90.00
#
_symmetry.space_group_name_H-M   'P 1'
#
loop_
_entity.id
_entity.type
_entity.pdbx_description
1 polymer ?
#
loop_
_entity_poly.entity_id
_entity_poly.type
_entity_poly.pdbx_seq_one_letter_code
_entity_poly.pdbx_strand_id
1 'polypeptide(L)'
;MYFVDNKGITDPQINLAIEEYLLKTMDVEKDPFLLFYINEPSIIIGKNQNTAEEINTEYVDSNGIHVVRRLSGGGAVYHDLGNLNYSFITVDDGNSFRNFRKFTEPVVKALQSLGVDAELSGRNDLMAEGRKISGNAQFSTRGRMFSHGTLMFDTEIDAVVSALKVSKEKIESKGIKSIRSRVANISEFLKEPMTIEQFRMAILHSIFDGEDNVQYYELTDQDWENIHELSKERYGNWDWNYGKSPKFNIKHSHRFAVGGIDVRLQVEKGIVQDVNIYGDFFGVGDISEVEQAIAGSKYERVSLGKAIEGIDIPKLLGGITTEEFLKLIY
;
A
#
# COMPACT_ATOMS: atom_id res chain seq x y z
N MET A 1 0.95 22.65 8.32
CA MET A 1 0.39 21.31 8.06
C MET A 1 -1.04 21.33 8.55
N TYR A 2 -1.99 20.84 7.76
CA TYR A 2 -3.40 20.73 8.19
C TYR A 2 -3.76 19.27 8.48
N PHE A 3 -4.65 19.06 9.43
CA PHE A 3 -5.31 17.78 9.67
C PHE A 3 -6.67 17.78 8.97
N VAL A 4 -6.91 16.77 8.14
CA VAL A 4 -8.19 16.59 7.45
C VAL A 4 -9.04 15.59 8.21
N ASP A 5 -10.22 16.02 8.66
CA ASP A 5 -11.18 15.15 9.33
C ASP A 5 -12.00 14.35 8.31
N ASN A 6 -11.98 13.03 8.44
CA ASN A 6 -12.77 12.11 7.61
C ASN A 6 -14.21 11.91 8.13
N LYS A 7 -14.64 12.68 9.15
CA LYS A 7 -15.97 12.63 9.78
C LYS A 7 -16.30 11.27 10.41
N GLY A 8 -15.28 10.51 10.82
CA GLY A 8 -15.45 9.19 11.44
C GLY A 8 -15.94 8.11 10.48
N ILE A 9 -15.83 8.33 9.16
CA ILE A 9 -16.21 7.32 8.16
C ILE A 9 -15.27 6.11 8.25
N THR A 10 -15.86 4.92 8.25
CA THR A 10 -15.12 3.65 8.32
C THR A 10 -15.13 2.84 7.03
N ASP A 11 -15.82 3.32 5.99
CA ASP A 11 -15.85 2.65 4.68
C ASP A 11 -14.49 2.84 3.97
N PRO A 12 -13.75 1.75 3.66
CA PRO A 12 -12.47 1.83 2.98
C PRO A 12 -12.56 2.45 1.57
N GLN A 13 -13.70 2.31 0.88
CA GLN A 13 -13.88 2.85 -0.46
C GLN A 13 -13.91 4.38 -0.43
N ILE A 14 -14.56 4.94 0.60
CA ILE A 14 -14.58 6.38 0.84
C ILE A 14 -13.23 6.86 1.38
N ASN A 15 -12.65 6.19 2.38
CA ASN A 15 -11.40 6.65 3.00
C ASN A 15 -10.23 6.70 2.01
N LEU A 16 -10.11 5.72 1.11
CA LEU A 16 -9.10 5.76 0.05
C LEU A 16 -9.43 6.81 -1.02
N ALA A 17 -10.71 7.08 -1.29
CA ALA A 17 -11.12 8.18 -2.16
C ALA A 17 -10.76 9.56 -1.58
N ILE A 18 -10.89 9.76 -0.26
CA ILE A 18 -10.44 10.98 0.41
C ILE A 18 -8.92 11.15 0.20
N GLU A 19 -8.13 10.11 0.45
CA GLU A 19 -6.67 10.15 0.28
C GLU A 19 -6.26 10.53 -1.15
N GLU A 20 -6.86 9.91 -2.17
CA GLU A 20 -6.58 10.26 -3.58
C GLU A 20 -7.11 11.66 -3.94
N TYR A 21 -8.27 12.06 -3.42
CA TYR A 21 -8.84 13.38 -3.65
C TYR A 21 -7.90 14.47 -3.13
N LEU A 22 -7.43 14.34 -1.88
CA LEU A 22 -6.47 15.26 -1.27
C LEU A 22 -5.17 15.31 -2.07
N LEU A 23 -4.66 14.13 -2.47
CA LEU A 23 -3.48 14.04 -3.31
C LEU A 23 -3.66 14.80 -4.63
N LYS A 24 -4.84 14.79 -5.25
CA LYS A 24 -5.07 15.42 -6.56
C LYS A 24 -5.40 16.91 -6.50
N THR A 25 -6.09 17.37 -5.46
CA THR A 25 -6.77 18.68 -5.47
C THR A 25 -6.16 19.71 -4.53
N MET A 26 -5.57 19.29 -3.41
CA MET A 26 -5.07 20.24 -2.41
C MET A 26 -3.81 20.97 -2.86
N ASP A 27 -3.52 22.15 -2.36
CA ASP A 27 -2.26 22.84 -2.67
C ASP A 27 -1.13 22.36 -1.75
N VAL A 28 -0.52 21.23 -2.09
CA VAL A 28 0.56 20.62 -1.29
C VAL A 28 1.88 21.38 -1.35
N GLU A 29 2.06 22.27 -2.35
CA GLU A 29 3.23 23.14 -2.44
C GLU A 29 3.21 24.21 -1.34
N LYS A 30 2.00 24.67 -0.98
CA LYS A 30 1.80 25.62 0.09
C LYS A 30 1.83 24.95 1.47
N ASP A 31 1.06 23.89 1.65
CA ASP A 31 0.87 23.24 2.94
C ASP A 31 0.81 21.71 2.83
N PRO A 32 1.49 20.92 3.70
CA PRO A 32 1.26 19.48 3.78
C PRO A 32 -0.03 19.18 4.55
N PHE A 33 -0.58 17.98 4.32
CA PHE A 33 -1.81 17.50 4.97
C PHE A 33 -1.58 16.17 5.67
N LEU A 34 -2.24 15.98 6.81
CA LEU A 34 -2.35 14.71 7.51
C LEU A 34 -3.80 14.23 7.47
N LEU A 35 -4.01 12.98 7.08
CA LEU A 35 -5.29 12.30 7.13
C LEU A 35 -5.17 11.08 8.03
N PHE A 36 -6.15 10.88 8.92
CA PHE A 36 -6.35 9.62 9.63
C PHE A 36 -7.63 8.94 9.17
N TYR A 37 -7.61 7.61 9.16
CA TYR A 37 -8.80 6.80 8.94
C TYR A 37 -8.69 5.45 9.63
N ILE A 38 -9.82 4.96 10.13
CA ILE A 38 -10.01 3.61 10.67
C ILE A 38 -11.01 2.94 9.74
N ASN A 39 -10.68 1.80 9.17
CA ASN A 39 -11.60 1.11 8.27
C ASN A 39 -12.30 -0.02 9.01
N GLU A 40 -13.56 -0.28 8.67
CA GLU A 40 -14.22 -1.53 9.04
C GLU A 40 -13.52 -2.74 8.35
N PRO A 41 -13.83 -4.00 8.70
CA PRO A 41 -13.12 -5.18 8.19
C PRO A 41 -12.87 -5.16 6.68
N SER A 42 -11.59 -5.04 6.30
CA SER A 42 -11.18 -4.79 4.92
C SER A 42 -9.82 -5.42 4.60
N ILE A 43 -9.63 -5.86 3.37
CA ILE A 43 -8.32 -6.15 2.78
C ILE A 43 -7.98 -5.04 1.79
N ILE A 44 -6.85 -4.36 2.04
CA ILE A 44 -6.32 -3.35 1.14
C ILE A 44 -5.22 -3.96 0.27
N ILE A 45 -5.51 -4.13 -1.02
CA ILE A 45 -4.64 -4.74 -2.02
C ILE A 45 -3.67 -3.70 -2.58
N GLY A 46 -2.39 -4.04 -2.70
CA GLY A 46 -1.39 -3.17 -3.33
C GLY A 46 -1.63 -3.01 -4.84
N LYS A 47 -1.24 -1.86 -5.40
CA LYS A 47 -1.55 -1.46 -6.78
C LYS A 47 -1.36 -2.57 -7.81
N ASN A 48 -0.24 -3.30 -7.74
CA ASN A 48 0.14 -4.30 -8.75
C ASN A 48 -0.09 -5.75 -8.28
N GLN A 49 -0.82 -6.01 -7.20
CA GLN A 49 -1.06 -7.39 -6.76
C GLN A 49 -2.24 -8.06 -7.47
N ASN A 50 -2.17 -9.38 -7.63
CA ASN A 50 -3.31 -10.16 -8.12
C ASN A 50 -4.25 -10.49 -6.96
N THR A 51 -5.38 -9.79 -6.87
CA THR A 51 -6.33 -9.89 -5.75
C THR A 51 -6.77 -11.31 -5.44
N ALA A 52 -7.12 -12.10 -6.46
CA ALA A 52 -7.62 -13.47 -6.29
C ALA A 52 -6.56 -14.42 -5.66
N GLU A 53 -5.28 -14.10 -5.83
CA GLU A 53 -4.17 -14.88 -5.26
C GLU A 53 -3.75 -14.40 -3.87
N GLU A 54 -4.12 -13.18 -3.48
CA GLU A 54 -3.79 -12.61 -2.17
C GLU A 54 -4.87 -12.88 -1.11
N ILE A 55 -6.13 -13.06 -1.52
CA ILE A 55 -7.27 -13.18 -0.58
C ILE A 55 -7.79 -14.61 -0.46
N ASN A 56 -8.25 -14.96 0.73
CA ASN A 56 -9.09 -16.12 0.96
C ASN A 56 -10.56 -15.78 0.67
N THR A 57 -10.97 -15.93 -0.59
CA THR A 57 -12.30 -15.54 -1.08
C THR A 57 -13.45 -16.10 -0.23
N GLU A 58 -13.39 -17.38 0.16
CA GLU A 58 -14.45 -18.00 0.98
C GLU A 58 -14.59 -17.31 2.35
N TYR A 59 -13.46 -17.01 3.00
CA TYR A 59 -13.46 -16.29 4.28
C TYR A 59 -13.92 -14.84 4.12
N VAL A 60 -13.45 -14.15 3.07
CA VAL A 60 -13.83 -12.77 2.75
C VAL A 60 -15.33 -12.65 2.56
N ASP A 61 -15.90 -13.49 1.70
CA ASP A 61 -17.33 -13.47 1.37
C ASP A 61 -18.18 -13.83 2.61
N SER A 62 -17.78 -14.84 3.37
CA SER A 62 -18.53 -15.30 4.56
C SER A 62 -18.54 -14.30 5.71
N ASN A 63 -17.56 -13.40 5.78
CA ASN A 63 -17.43 -12.39 6.84
C ASN A 63 -17.76 -10.97 6.36
N GLY A 64 -18.18 -10.80 5.10
CA GLY A 64 -18.51 -9.48 4.55
C GLY A 64 -17.32 -8.50 4.53
N ILE A 65 -16.10 -9.02 4.32
CA ILE A 65 -14.87 -8.22 4.34
C ILE A 65 -14.75 -7.45 3.02
N HIS A 66 -14.48 -6.15 3.08
CA HIS A 66 -14.23 -5.36 1.88
C HIS A 66 -12.91 -5.73 1.22
N VAL A 67 -12.83 -5.63 -0.10
CA VAL A 67 -11.57 -5.81 -0.85
C VAL A 67 -11.36 -4.60 -1.75
N VAL A 68 -10.41 -3.75 -1.39
CA VAL A 68 -10.18 -2.47 -2.06
C VAL A 68 -8.72 -2.35 -2.47
N ARG A 69 -8.46 -1.97 -3.73
CA ARG A 69 -7.10 -1.73 -4.23
C ARG A 69 -6.69 -0.28 -3.98
N ARG A 70 -5.49 -0.07 -3.41
CA ARG A 70 -4.90 1.27 -3.20
C ARG A 70 -3.99 1.67 -4.37
N LEU A 71 -3.64 2.96 -4.41
CA LEU A 71 -2.72 3.51 -5.44
C LEU A 71 -1.25 3.17 -5.18
N SER A 72 -0.85 2.98 -3.93
CA SER A 72 0.54 2.65 -3.58
C SER A 72 0.86 1.18 -3.87
N GLY A 73 2.13 0.91 -4.15
CA GLY A 73 2.66 -0.46 -4.26
C GLY A 73 2.74 -1.15 -2.89
N GLY A 74 3.47 -2.26 -2.82
CA GLY A 74 3.58 -3.07 -1.60
C GLY A 74 2.56 -4.21 -1.53
N GLY A 75 2.55 -4.92 -0.40
CA GLY A 75 1.71 -6.10 -0.17
C GLY A 75 0.28 -5.80 0.30
N ALA A 76 -0.51 -6.86 0.43
CA ALA A 76 -1.87 -6.80 0.94
C ALA A 76 -1.83 -6.69 2.47
N VAL A 77 -2.74 -5.88 3.02
CA VAL A 77 -2.89 -5.67 4.46
C VAL A 77 -4.35 -5.81 4.85
N TYR A 78 -4.60 -6.24 6.08
CA TYR A 78 -5.94 -6.34 6.65
C TYR A 78 -6.16 -5.18 7.61
N HIS A 79 -7.30 -4.53 7.52
CA HIS A 79 -7.76 -3.48 8.43
C HIS A 79 -9.02 -3.95 9.15
N ASP A 80 -9.19 -3.45 10.36
CA ASP A 80 -10.41 -3.49 11.15
C ASP A 80 -10.49 -2.23 12.02
N LEU A 81 -11.50 -2.17 12.89
CA LEU A 81 -11.69 -1.05 13.81
C LEU A 81 -10.59 -0.95 14.89
N GLY A 82 -9.68 -1.92 14.97
CA GLY A 82 -8.48 -1.92 15.80
C GLY A 82 -7.24 -1.40 15.07
N ASN A 83 -7.34 -1.01 13.80
CA ASN A 83 -6.22 -0.51 13.00
C ASN A 83 -6.41 0.97 12.63
N LEU A 84 -5.55 1.84 13.17
CA LEU A 84 -5.47 3.24 12.78
C LEU A 84 -4.57 3.39 11.56
N ASN A 85 -5.01 4.11 10.54
CA ASN A 85 -4.17 4.47 9.40
C ASN A 85 -3.84 5.95 9.43
N TYR A 86 -2.66 6.28 8.93
CA TYR A 86 -2.22 7.65 8.71
C TYR A 86 -1.71 7.86 7.31
N SER A 87 -1.89 9.06 6.78
CA SER A 87 -1.39 9.48 5.47
C SER A 87 -0.88 10.91 5.52
N PHE A 88 0.41 11.09 5.21
CA PHE A 88 1.01 12.40 4.99
C PHE A 88 0.97 12.71 3.49
N ILE A 89 0.19 13.71 3.09
CA ILE A 89 0.10 14.18 1.71
C ILE A 89 0.95 15.45 1.56
N THR A 90 1.94 15.43 0.66
CA THR A 90 2.96 16.48 0.53
C THR A 90 3.51 16.55 -0.91
N VAL A 91 4.34 17.57 -1.20
CA VAL A 91 5.20 17.59 -2.39
C VAL A 91 6.15 16.40 -2.44
N ASP A 92 6.35 15.87 -3.64
CA ASP A 92 7.48 15.00 -3.94
C ASP A 92 8.68 15.87 -4.35
N ASP A 93 9.58 16.11 -3.40
CA ASP A 93 10.82 16.87 -3.61
C ASP A 93 11.91 16.07 -4.37
N GLY A 94 11.58 14.88 -4.88
CA GLY A 94 12.48 13.98 -5.59
C GLY A 94 13.43 13.19 -4.68
N ASN A 95 13.51 13.54 -3.38
CA ASN A 95 14.32 12.86 -2.37
C ASN A 95 13.48 12.17 -1.29
N SER A 96 12.17 12.46 -1.23
CA SER A 96 11.25 11.95 -0.22
C SER A 96 10.65 10.59 -0.58
N PHE A 97 10.53 10.28 -1.88
CA PHE A 97 10.08 8.96 -2.31
C PHE A 97 11.12 7.89 -1.95
N ARG A 98 10.68 6.81 -1.30
CA ARG A 98 11.48 5.76 -0.62
C ARG A 98 12.19 6.19 0.66
N ASN A 99 12.12 7.46 1.07
CA ASN A 99 12.58 7.91 2.39
C ASN A 99 11.47 7.75 3.43
N PHE A 100 11.18 6.50 3.81
CA PHE A 100 10.17 6.19 4.82
C PHE A 100 10.49 6.82 6.18
N ARG A 101 11.77 7.00 6.51
CA ARG A 101 12.20 7.60 7.79
C ARG A 101 11.60 8.99 8.00
N LYS A 102 11.61 9.85 6.97
CA LYS A 102 11.06 11.22 7.05
C LYS A 102 9.61 11.25 7.56
N PHE A 103 8.78 10.29 7.16
CA PHE A 103 7.36 10.25 7.50
C PHE A 103 7.03 9.36 8.68
N THR A 104 7.88 8.38 8.98
CA THR A 104 7.69 7.47 10.12
C THR A 104 8.27 8.02 11.42
N GLU A 105 9.27 8.90 11.37
CA GLU A 105 9.91 9.45 12.57
C GLU A 105 8.94 10.20 13.51
N PRO A 106 8.01 11.07 13.02
CA PRO A 106 7.01 11.68 13.89
C PRO A 106 6.11 10.64 14.59
N VAL A 107 5.72 9.59 13.87
CA VAL A 107 4.90 8.49 14.39
C VAL A 107 5.67 7.67 15.42
N VAL A 108 6.94 7.37 15.16
CA VAL A 108 7.83 6.68 16.11
C VAL A 108 7.97 7.48 17.41
N LYS A 109 8.20 8.80 17.32
CA LYS A 109 8.26 9.67 18.51
C LYS A 109 6.95 9.65 19.31
N ALA A 110 5.81 9.65 18.62
CA ALA A 110 4.50 9.56 19.26
C ALA A 110 4.29 8.21 19.96
N LEU A 111 4.72 7.10 19.36
CA LEU A 111 4.65 5.78 20.00
C LEU A 111 5.57 5.70 21.22
N GLN A 112 6.79 6.24 21.12
CA GLN A 112 7.76 6.27 22.22
C GLN A 112 7.27 7.12 23.41
N SER A 113 6.57 8.23 23.15
CA SER A 113 5.99 9.05 24.22
C SER A 113 4.85 8.33 24.97
N LEU A 114 4.17 7.39 24.30
CA LEU A 114 3.19 6.48 24.90
C LEU A 114 3.83 5.26 25.60
N GLY A 115 5.16 5.16 25.61
CA GLY A 115 5.90 4.09 26.25
C GLY A 115 6.12 2.85 25.38
N VAL A 116 5.83 2.91 24.09
CA VAL A 116 6.07 1.83 23.13
C VAL A 116 7.43 2.04 22.48
N ASP A 117 8.37 1.12 22.70
CA ASP A 117 9.71 1.18 22.11
C ASP A 117 9.68 0.80 20.62
N ALA A 118 9.17 1.73 19.82
CA ALA A 118 9.01 1.57 18.39
C ALA A 118 10.26 2.02 17.63
N GLU A 119 10.62 1.28 16.58
CA GLU A 119 11.69 1.62 15.66
C GLU A 119 11.33 1.30 14.20
N LEU A 120 11.91 2.06 13.27
CA LEU A 120 11.85 1.71 11.86
C LEU A 120 12.84 0.57 11.58
N SER A 121 12.32 -0.54 11.06
CA SER A 121 13.11 -1.72 10.68
C SER A 121 12.93 -2.07 9.21
N GLY A 122 14.00 -2.59 8.61
CA GLY A 122 14.04 -2.93 7.20
C GLY A 122 13.83 -1.70 6.31
N ARG A 123 12.80 -1.75 5.45
CA ARG A 123 12.52 -0.69 4.49
C ARG A 123 11.37 0.22 4.93
N ASN A 124 10.30 -0.37 5.41
CA ASN A 124 9.00 0.29 5.54
C ASN A 124 8.16 -0.23 6.72
N ASP A 125 8.75 -1.00 7.64
CA ASP A 125 8.01 -1.59 8.76
C ASP A 125 8.39 -0.89 10.07
N LEU A 126 7.41 -0.60 10.94
CA LEU A 126 7.71 -0.24 12.33
C LEU A 126 7.58 -1.49 13.19
N MET A 127 8.54 -1.67 14.09
CA MET A 127 8.59 -2.79 15.02
C MET A 127 8.63 -2.28 16.46
N ALA A 128 8.02 -3.05 17.35
CA ALA A 128 8.19 -2.92 18.79
C ALA A 128 8.59 -4.30 19.33
N GLU A 129 9.65 -4.35 20.14
CA GLU A 129 10.20 -5.58 20.71
C GLU A 129 10.42 -6.69 19.65
N GLY A 130 10.89 -6.32 18.45
CA GLY A 130 11.14 -7.25 17.35
C GLY A 130 9.89 -7.79 16.64
N ARG A 131 8.69 -7.29 16.96
CA ARG A 131 7.42 -7.62 16.29
C ARG A 131 6.89 -6.43 15.51
N LYS A 132 6.39 -6.67 14.30
CA LYS A 132 5.84 -5.63 13.42
C LYS A 132 4.52 -5.10 13.97
N ILE A 133 4.41 -3.78 14.08
CA ILE A 133 3.22 -3.04 14.53
C ILE A 133 2.67 -2.10 13.44
N SER A 134 3.43 -1.86 12.37
CA SER A 134 3.05 -0.98 11.25
C SER A 134 3.69 -1.44 9.95
N GLY A 135 2.95 -1.37 8.85
CA GLY A 135 3.48 -1.41 7.49
C GLY A 135 3.22 -0.10 6.76
N ASN A 136 4.25 0.41 6.07
CA ASN A 136 4.21 1.69 5.37
C ASN A 136 4.29 1.50 3.85
N ALA A 137 3.66 2.41 3.11
CA ALA A 137 3.74 2.47 1.67
C ALA A 137 3.70 3.92 1.19
N GLN A 138 4.19 4.15 -0.02
CA GLN A 138 4.25 5.46 -0.64
C GLN A 138 3.73 5.41 -2.06
N PHE A 139 3.16 6.52 -2.50
CA PHE A 139 2.76 6.74 -3.88
C PHE A 139 3.16 8.14 -4.29
N SER A 140 3.71 8.30 -5.50
CA SER A 140 4.07 9.59 -6.08
C SER A 140 3.54 9.70 -7.51
N THR A 141 3.04 10.88 -7.84
CA THR A 141 2.60 11.26 -9.18
C THR A 141 2.71 12.77 -9.37
N ARG A 142 3.22 13.22 -10.53
CA ARG A 142 3.24 14.62 -10.97
C ARG A 142 3.75 15.62 -9.89
N GLY A 143 4.83 15.29 -9.19
CA GLY A 143 5.46 16.16 -8.17
C GLY A 143 4.75 16.15 -6.81
N ARG A 144 3.80 15.23 -6.59
CA ARG A 144 3.00 15.12 -5.38
C ARG A 144 3.05 13.69 -4.88
N MET A 145 3.02 13.50 -3.57
CA MET A 145 3.05 12.16 -2.98
C MET A 145 2.22 12.06 -1.72
N PHE A 146 1.87 10.82 -1.39
CA PHE A 146 1.52 10.49 -0.02
C PHE A 146 2.44 9.40 0.55
N SER A 147 2.66 9.46 1.85
CA SER A 147 3.28 8.40 2.64
C SER A 147 2.31 7.97 3.71
N HIS A 148 1.81 6.75 3.60
CA HIS A 148 0.82 6.22 4.52
C HIS A 148 1.30 4.96 5.23
N GLY A 149 0.65 4.66 6.36
CA GLY A 149 0.97 3.49 7.15
C GLY A 149 -0.21 3.05 8.00
N THR A 150 -0.16 1.78 8.38
CA THR A 150 -1.02 1.15 9.38
C THR A 150 -0.42 1.32 10.76
N LEU A 151 -1.26 1.33 11.79
CA LEU A 151 -0.89 1.20 13.20
C LEU A 151 -1.85 0.17 13.78
N MET A 152 -1.36 -1.08 13.90
CA MET A 152 -2.13 -2.18 14.47
C MET A 152 -2.27 -1.93 15.96
N PHE A 153 -3.33 -1.22 16.34
CA PHE A 153 -3.52 -0.81 17.73
C PHE A 153 -4.06 -1.98 18.55
N ASP A 154 -5.16 -2.56 18.09
CA ASP A 154 -5.82 -3.71 18.70
C ASP A 154 -6.56 -4.55 17.62
N THR A 155 -5.85 -4.89 16.56
CA THR A 155 -6.38 -5.63 15.40
C THR A 155 -6.57 -7.11 15.71
N GLU A 156 -7.60 -7.71 15.12
CA GLU A 156 -7.89 -9.14 15.18
C GLU A 156 -6.89 -9.93 14.32
N ILE A 157 -5.73 -10.26 14.91
CA ILE A 157 -4.62 -10.93 14.22
C ILE A 157 -5.06 -12.26 13.59
N ASP A 158 -6.02 -12.97 14.17
CA ASP A 158 -6.55 -14.21 13.60
C ASP A 158 -7.36 -13.99 12.32
N ALA A 159 -8.08 -12.87 12.22
CA ALA A 159 -8.74 -12.47 11.00
C ALA A 159 -7.71 -12.13 9.90
N VAL A 160 -6.60 -11.47 10.24
CA VAL A 160 -5.48 -11.20 9.31
C VAL A 160 -4.97 -12.50 8.67
N VAL A 161 -4.72 -13.53 9.50
CA VAL A 161 -4.20 -14.82 9.04
C VAL A 161 -5.22 -15.57 8.19
N SER A 162 -6.50 -15.48 8.54
CA SER A 162 -7.59 -16.22 7.86
C SER A 162 -7.99 -15.58 6.55
N ALA A 163 -7.91 -14.25 6.46
CA ALA A 163 -8.33 -13.47 5.30
C ALA A 163 -7.29 -13.43 4.17
N LEU A 164 -5.99 -13.52 4.50
CA LEU A 164 -4.89 -13.43 3.54
C LEU A 164 -4.33 -14.81 3.16
N LYS A 165 -4.20 -15.07 1.86
CA LYS A 165 -3.46 -16.24 1.36
C LYS A 165 -1.97 -15.97 1.44
N VAL A 166 -1.23 -16.87 2.10
CA VAL A 166 0.23 -16.84 2.08
C VAL A 166 0.72 -17.66 0.89
N SER A 167 1.48 -17.06 -0.02
CA SER A 167 2.08 -17.79 -1.13
C SER A 167 3.07 -18.85 -0.66
N LYS A 168 3.17 -19.96 -1.39
CA LYS A 168 4.11 -21.07 -1.10
C LYS A 168 5.57 -20.60 -1.05
N GLU A 169 5.97 -19.68 -1.93
CA GLU A 169 7.32 -19.08 -1.91
C GLU A 169 7.59 -18.28 -0.62
N LYS A 170 6.59 -17.56 -0.07
CA LYS A 170 6.72 -16.89 1.23
C LYS A 170 6.84 -17.89 2.38
N ILE A 171 6.20 -19.06 2.25
CA ILE A 171 6.28 -20.17 3.22
C ILE A 171 7.68 -20.78 3.23
N GLU A 172 8.23 -21.07 2.05
CA GLU A 172 9.52 -21.74 1.86
C GLU A 172 10.71 -20.82 2.21
N SER A 173 10.71 -19.57 1.74
CA SER A 173 11.83 -18.63 1.95
C SER A 173 11.98 -18.12 3.38
N LYS A 174 10.89 -18.13 4.17
CA LYS A 174 10.89 -17.62 5.56
C LYS A 174 10.69 -18.69 6.63
N GLY A 175 10.61 -19.97 6.26
CA GLY A 175 10.44 -21.10 7.19
C GLY A 175 9.35 -20.82 8.23
N ILE A 176 8.14 -20.49 7.75
CA ILE A 176 7.13 -19.76 8.54
C ILE A 176 6.85 -20.44 9.90
N LYS A 177 7.48 -19.88 10.94
CA LYS A 177 6.87 -19.76 12.27
C LYS A 177 5.62 -18.91 12.12
N SER A 178 4.54 -19.28 12.82
CA SER A 178 3.22 -18.65 12.73
C SER A 178 3.29 -17.12 12.59
N ILE A 179 2.49 -16.52 11.68
CA ILE A 179 2.39 -15.05 11.51
C ILE A 179 2.21 -14.35 12.86
N ARG A 180 1.49 -14.99 13.78
CA ARG A 180 1.29 -14.55 15.17
C ARG A 180 2.58 -14.20 15.92
N SER A 181 3.71 -14.83 15.58
CA SER A 181 4.99 -14.54 16.26
C SER A 181 5.75 -13.36 15.65
N ARG A 182 5.26 -12.75 14.56
CA ARG A 182 5.96 -11.67 13.82
C ARG A 182 5.24 -10.33 13.87
N VAL A 183 3.94 -10.32 14.17
CA VAL A 183 3.14 -9.11 14.31
C VAL A 183 2.68 -8.98 15.75
N ALA A 184 2.38 -7.76 16.17
CA ALA A 184 1.85 -7.46 17.49
C ALA A 184 0.91 -6.26 17.42
N ASN A 185 -0.01 -6.20 18.37
CA ASN A 185 -0.81 -5.01 18.61
C ASN A 185 -0.04 -4.04 19.50
N ILE A 186 -0.20 -2.73 19.23
CA ILE A 186 0.42 -1.66 20.01
C ILE A 186 -0.14 -1.68 21.45
N SER A 187 -1.41 -2.05 21.63
CA SER A 187 -2.08 -2.20 22.93
C SER A 187 -1.32 -3.15 23.87
N GLU A 188 -0.61 -4.15 23.35
CA GLU A 188 0.19 -5.10 24.15
C GLU A 188 1.36 -4.44 24.88
N PHE A 189 1.85 -3.30 24.38
CA PHE A 189 3.05 -2.62 24.90
C PHE A 189 2.71 -1.39 25.74
N LEU A 190 1.44 -1.01 25.82
CA LEU A 190 1.00 0.15 26.59
C LEU A 190 0.97 -0.17 28.09
N LYS A 191 1.41 0.80 28.90
CA LYS A 191 1.36 0.68 30.37
C LYS A 191 -0.06 0.83 30.92
N GLU A 192 -0.85 1.70 30.30
CA GLU A 192 -2.24 1.95 30.67
C GLU A 192 -3.15 1.64 29.47
N PRO A 193 -4.28 0.92 29.69
CA PRO A 193 -5.24 0.67 28.63
C PRO A 193 -5.81 1.98 28.08
N MET A 194 -5.97 2.04 26.75
CA MET A 194 -6.66 3.15 26.08
C MET A 194 -7.51 2.64 24.92
N THR A 195 -8.47 3.46 24.49
CA THR A 195 -9.28 3.19 23.29
C THR A 195 -8.52 3.63 22.03
N ILE A 196 -8.92 3.09 20.86
CA ILE A 196 -8.34 3.52 19.58
C ILE A 196 -8.56 5.02 19.32
N GLU A 197 -9.66 5.59 19.81
CA GLU A 197 -9.94 7.02 19.70
C GLU A 197 -8.97 7.86 20.53
N GLN A 198 -8.71 7.45 21.78
CA GLN A 198 -7.69 8.10 22.61
C GLN A 198 -6.30 7.95 22.01
N PHE A 199 -5.98 6.78 21.44
CA PHE A 199 -4.73 6.56 20.73
C PHE A 199 -4.61 7.47 19.50
N ARG A 200 -5.66 7.57 18.67
CA ARG A 200 -5.74 8.46 17.51
C ARG A 200 -5.44 9.91 17.89
N MET A 201 -6.08 10.41 18.96
CA MET A 201 -5.85 11.77 19.44
C MET A 201 -4.43 11.95 20.02
N ALA A 202 -3.90 10.97 20.74
CA ALA A 202 -2.53 11.04 21.25
C ALA A 202 -1.49 11.11 20.13
N ILE A 203 -1.65 10.30 19.06
CA ILE A 203 -0.78 10.36 17.88
C ILE A 203 -0.95 11.72 17.17
N LEU A 204 -2.18 12.22 17.01
CA LEU A 204 -2.44 13.52 16.40
C LEU A 204 -1.72 14.64 17.15
N HIS A 205 -1.94 14.73 18.46
CA HIS A 205 -1.35 15.78 19.31
C HIS A 205 0.17 15.69 19.32
N SER A 206 0.74 14.48 19.31
CA SER A 206 2.20 14.33 19.24
C SER A 206 2.77 14.77 17.89
N ILE A 207 2.07 14.56 16.77
CA ILE A 207 2.53 14.99 15.45
C ILE A 207 2.47 16.52 15.30
N PHE A 208 1.48 17.17 15.92
CA PHE A 208 1.29 18.62 15.90
C PHE A 208 1.98 19.35 17.06
N ASP A 209 2.69 18.64 17.93
CA ASP A 209 3.37 19.20 19.12
C ASP A 209 2.39 19.94 20.06
N GLY A 210 1.20 19.37 20.26
CA GLY A 210 0.15 19.90 21.13
C GLY A 210 -1.23 20.00 20.47
N GLU A 211 -2.28 19.97 21.30
CA GLU A 211 -3.68 20.08 20.86
C GLU A 211 -3.98 21.46 20.24
N ASP A 212 -3.49 22.53 20.85
CA ASP A 212 -3.71 23.91 20.39
C ASP A 212 -3.06 24.22 19.02
N ASN A 213 -2.14 23.36 18.56
CA ASN A 213 -1.43 23.51 17.30
C ASN A 213 -2.12 22.81 16.13
N VAL A 214 -3.17 22.02 16.38
CA VAL A 214 -3.86 21.26 15.33
C VAL A 214 -4.67 22.23 14.47
N GLN A 215 -4.24 22.39 13.21
CA GLN A 215 -4.97 23.16 12.22
C GLN A 215 -5.90 22.24 11.43
N TYR A 216 -7.21 22.36 11.64
CA TYR A 216 -8.20 21.54 10.95
C TYR A 216 -8.50 22.09 9.55
N TYR A 217 -8.62 21.17 8.60
CA TYR A 217 -9.17 21.44 7.27
C TYR A 217 -10.47 20.64 7.12
N GLU A 218 -11.58 21.35 7.02
CA GLU A 218 -12.90 20.74 6.81
C GLU A 218 -13.19 20.62 5.31
N LEU A 219 -13.49 19.39 4.88
CA LEU A 219 -13.95 19.11 3.52
C LEU A 219 -15.33 19.74 3.30
N THR A 220 -15.43 20.54 2.24
CA THR A 220 -16.68 21.19 1.80
C THR A 220 -17.65 20.17 1.19
N ASP A 221 -18.92 20.55 1.03
CA ASP A 221 -19.91 19.69 0.39
C ASP A 221 -19.53 19.31 -1.05
N GLN A 222 -18.90 20.23 -1.77
CA GLN A 222 -18.40 19.96 -3.13
C GLN A 222 -17.24 18.95 -3.12
N ASP A 223 -16.36 19.01 -2.11
CA ASP A 223 -15.31 18.01 -1.94
C ASP A 223 -15.92 16.62 -1.72
N TRP A 224 -16.95 16.52 -0.88
CA TRP A 224 -17.65 15.26 -0.62
C TRP A 224 -18.32 14.69 -1.87
N GLU A 225 -18.97 15.52 -2.69
CA GLU A 225 -19.52 15.08 -3.98
C GLU A 225 -18.45 14.45 -4.87
N ASN A 226 -17.30 15.12 -5.02
CA ASN A 226 -16.17 14.63 -5.81
C ASN A 226 -15.56 13.34 -5.23
N ILE A 227 -15.46 13.25 -3.90
CA ILE A 227 -14.96 12.05 -3.20
C ILE A 227 -15.89 10.86 -3.43
N HIS A 228 -17.21 11.07 -3.35
CA HIS A 228 -18.18 10.00 -3.60
C HIS A 228 -18.19 9.55 -5.06
N GLU A 229 -18.04 10.49 -6.01
CA GLU A 229 -17.88 10.15 -7.43
C GLU A 229 -16.60 9.34 -7.66
N LEU A 230 -15.47 9.79 -7.12
CA LEU A 230 -14.20 9.07 -7.20
C LEU A 230 -14.26 7.67 -6.58
N SER A 231 -14.91 7.54 -5.42
CA SER A 231 -15.16 6.24 -4.79
C SER A 231 -15.90 5.31 -5.75
N LYS A 232 -17.02 5.77 -6.32
CA LYS A 232 -17.83 4.96 -7.25
C LYS A 232 -17.05 4.55 -8.50
N GLU A 233 -16.27 5.44 -9.08
CA GLU A 233 -15.53 5.18 -10.31
C GLU A 233 -14.35 4.21 -10.10
N ARG A 234 -13.73 4.26 -8.92
CA ARG A 234 -12.48 3.53 -8.63
C ARG A 234 -12.63 2.54 -7.49
N TYR A 235 -12.81 3.01 -6.25
CA TYR A 235 -12.67 2.16 -5.06
C TYR A 235 -13.86 1.24 -4.80
N GLY A 236 -15.05 1.57 -5.30
CA GLY A 236 -16.22 0.70 -5.39
C GLY A 236 -16.30 -0.07 -6.71
N ASN A 237 -15.33 0.09 -7.62
CA ASN A 237 -15.33 -0.54 -8.92
C ASN A 237 -14.62 -1.90 -8.91
N TRP A 238 -15.32 -2.95 -9.33
CA TRP A 238 -14.79 -4.31 -9.37
C TRP A 238 -13.58 -4.44 -10.31
N ASP A 239 -13.59 -3.77 -11.47
CA ASP A 239 -12.49 -3.82 -12.43
C ASP A 239 -11.21 -3.17 -11.86
N TRP A 240 -11.33 -2.21 -10.94
CA TRP A 240 -10.19 -1.67 -10.23
C TRP A 240 -9.70 -2.62 -9.14
N ASN A 241 -10.60 -3.11 -8.29
CA ASN A 241 -10.23 -3.91 -7.11
C ASN A 241 -9.73 -5.31 -7.48
N TYR A 242 -10.35 -5.99 -8.44
CA TYR A 242 -10.01 -7.33 -8.87
C TYR A 242 -9.29 -7.34 -10.21
N GLY A 243 -9.78 -6.54 -11.15
CA GLY A 243 -9.26 -6.51 -12.52
C GLY A 243 -9.62 -7.76 -13.31
N LYS A 244 -9.22 -7.76 -14.58
CA LYS A 244 -9.36 -8.94 -15.44
C LYS A 244 -8.33 -9.98 -15.03
N SER A 245 -8.70 -11.26 -15.18
CA SER A 245 -7.77 -12.40 -15.11
C SER A 245 -7.42 -12.86 -16.52
N PRO A 246 -6.47 -12.21 -17.21
CA PRO A 246 -6.09 -12.52 -18.58
C PRO A 246 -5.50 -13.93 -18.69
N LYS A 247 -5.63 -14.50 -19.89
CA LYS A 247 -5.02 -15.80 -20.20
C LYS A 247 -3.50 -15.64 -20.23
N PHE A 248 -2.80 -16.66 -19.77
CA PHE A 248 -1.35 -16.76 -19.89
C PHE A 248 -0.97 -18.23 -20.07
N ASN A 249 0.16 -18.47 -20.73
CA ASN A 249 0.74 -19.81 -20.90
C ASN A 249 2.19 -19.89 -20.44
N ILE A 250 2.80 -18.74 -20.14
CA ILE A 250 4.13 -18.63 -19.53
C ILE A 250 4.01 -17.77 -18.29
N LYS A 251 4.64 -18.21 -17.20
CA LYS A 251 4.69 -17.53 -15.92
C LYS A 251 6.13 -17.52 -15.41
N HIS A 252 6.66 -16.33 -15.14
CA HIS A 252 7.96 -16.13 -14.51
C HIS A 252 7.77 -15.38 -13.20
N SER A 253 8.31 -15.89 -12.10
CA SER A 253 8.24 -15.23 -10.79
C SER A 253 9.61 -15.21 -10.14
N HIS A 254 9.97 -14.09 -9.54
CA HIS A 254 11.18 -13.99 -8.73
C HIS A 254 11.04 -12.97 -7.61
N ARG A 255 11.65 -13.27 -6.46
CA ARG A 255 11.71 -12.37 -5.31
C ARG A 255 13.04 -11.65 -5.25
N PHE A 256 13.02 -10.36 -5.60
CA PHE A 256 14.14 -9.46 -5.47
C PHE A 256 14.18 -8.82 -4.10
N ALA A 257 15.26 -8.09 -3.81
CA ALA A 257 15.35 -7.27 -2.61
C ALA A 257 14.21 -6.23 -2.55
N VAL A 258 13.70 -5.79 -3.71
CA VAL A 258 12.66 -4.77 -3.86
C VAL A 258 11.23 -5.28 -3.77
N GLY A 259 11.03 -6.59 -3.71
CA GLY A 259 9.73 -7.24 -3.77
C GLY A 259 9.71 -8.44 -4.72
N GLY A 260 8.62 -9.19 -4.69
CA GLY A 260 8.28 -10.19 -5.69
C GLY A 260 7.74 -9.55 -6.95
N ILE A 261 8.17 -10.07 -8.10
CA ILE A 261 7.69 -9.70 -9.43
C ILE A 261 7.25 -10.99 -10.12
N ASP A 262 5.99 -11.02 -10.56
CA ASP A 262 5.31 -12.12 -11.25
C ASP A 262 4.88 -11.61 -12.63
N VAL A 263 5.52 -12.12 -13.68
CA VAL A 263 5.22 -11.77 -15.07
C VAL A 263 4.48 -12.92 -15.73
N ARG A 264 3.31 -12.62 -16.28
CA ARG A 264 2.45 -13.55 -17.01
C ARG A 264 2.38 -13.14 -18.46
N LEU A 265 2.66 -14.09 -19.34
CA LEU A 265 2.72 -13.87 -20.77
C LEU A 265 1.78 -14.86 -21.47
N GLN A 266 1.03 -14.35 -22.44
CA GLN A 266 0.36 -15.19 -23.44
C GLN A 266 1.17 -15.17 -24.72
N VAL A 267 1.89 -16.25 -25.01
CA VAL A 267 2.73 -16.34 -26.22
C VAL A 267 2.09 -17.28 -27.23
N GLU A 268 1.80 -16.76 -28.42
CA GLU A 268 1.24 -17.54 -29.53
C GLU A 268 2.10 -17.37 -30.77
N LYS A 269 2.48 -18.49 -31.39
CA LYS A 269 3.34 -18.51 -32.60
C LYS A 269 4.64 -17.70 -32.42
N GLY A 270 5.20 -17.70 -31.21
CA GLY A 270 6.42 -16.98 -30.87
C GLY A 270 6.26 -15.46 -30.70
N ILE A 271 5.02 -14.95 -30.65
CA ILE A 271 4.70 -13.54 -30.43
C ILE A 271 3.95 -13.39 -29.12
N VAL A 272 4.36 -12.40 -28.31
CA VAL A 272 3.69 -12.05 -27.06
C VAL A 272 2.37 -11.35 -27.40
N GLN A 273 1.25 -11.97 -27.08
CA GLN A 273 -0.09 -11.42 -27.31
C GLN A 273 -0.55 -10.51 -26.17
N ASP A 274 -0.23 -10.90 -24.94
CA ASP A 274 -0.63 -10.18 -23.73
C ASP A 274 0.43 -10.36 -22.64
N VAL A 275 0.55 -9.36 -21.76
CA VAL A 275 1.53 -9.29 -20.68
C VAL A 275 0.88 -8.68 -19.45
N ASN A 276 1.08 -9.31 -18.30
CA ASN A 276 0.67 -8.74 -17.03
C ASN A 276 1.79 -8.89 -16.01
N ILE A 277 2.10 -7.78 -15.34
CA ILE A 277 3.17 -7.70 -14.36
C ILE A 277 2.54 -7.43 -12.99
N TYR A 278 2.59 -8.45 -12.15
CA TYR A 278 2.12 -8.38 -10.77
C TYR A 278 3.29 -8.31 -9.78
N GLY A 279 3.03 -7.84 -8.57
CA GLY A 279 4.02 -7.91 -7.49
C GLY A 279 3.71 -7.05 -6.27
N ASP A 280 4.58 -7.17 -5.26
CA ASP A 280 4.56 -6.40 -4.01
C ASP A 280 5.67 -5.33 -3.95
N PHE A 281 6.20 -4.92 -5.11
CA PHE A 281 7.24 -3.88 -5.24
C PHE A 281 6.69 -2.44 -5.16
N PHE A 282 7.59 -1.47 -4.96
CA PHE A 282 7.27 -0.04 -4.87
C PHE A 282 7.79 0.73 -6.10
N GLY A 283 6.97 0.79 -7.15
CA GLY A 283 7.24 1.51 -8.39
C GLY A 283 6.71 2.95 -8.41
N VAL A 284 7.28 3.79 -9.27
CA VAL A 284 6.75 5.12 -9.62
C VAL A 284 6.28 5.12 -11.06
N GLY A 285 5.01 5.43 -11.29
CA GLY A 285 4.39 5.45 -12.62
C GLY A 285 3.38 4.33 -12.83
N ASP A 286 3.14 3.99 -14.09
CA ASP A 286 2.21 2.93 -14.48
C ASP A 286 2.96 1.77 -15.15
N ILE A 287 2.79 0.57 -14.61
CA ILE A 287 3.48 -0.62 -15.13
C ILE A 287 2.95 -1.03 -16.50
N SER A 288 1.75 -0.55 -16.87
CA SER A 288 1.15 -0.78 -18.18
C SER A 288 2.03 -0.29 -19.33
N GLU A 289 2.93 0.67 -19.10
CA GLU A 289 3.90 1.13 -20.10
C GLU A 289 4.83 -0.02 -20.54
N VAL A 290 5.28 -0.84 -19.58
CA VAL A 290 6.13 -2.01 -19.87
C VAL A 290 5.32 -3.12 -20.53
N GLU A 291 4.10 -3.35 -20.05
CA GLU A 291 3.19 -4.37 -20.61
C GLU A 291 2.87 -4.08 -22.08
N GLN A 292 2.51 -2.84 -22.39
CA GLN A 292 2.19 -2.38 -23.74
C GLN A 292 3.40 -2.43 -24.68
N ALA A 293 4.59 -2.10 -24.17
CA ALA A 293 5.81 -2.15 -24.96
C ALA A 293 6.19 -3.59 -25.36
N ILE A 294 6.02 -4.54 -24.44
CA ILE A 294 6.34 -5.96 -24.70
C ILE A 294 5.26 -6.62 -25.59
N ALA A 295 4.00 -6.22 -25.45
CA ALA A 295 2.92 -6.76 -26.27
C ALA A 295 3.18 -6.57 -27.78
N GLY A 296 2.97 -7.62 -28.56
CA GLY A 296 3.27 -7.67 -30.00
C GLY A 296 4.72 -7.99 -30.36
N SER A 297 5.64 -8.01 -29.38
CA SER A 297 7.04 -8.38 -29.63
C SER A 297 7.23 -9.88 -29.83
N LYS A 298 8.28 -10.27 -30.56
CA LYS A 298 8.73 -11.66 -30.59
C LYS A 298 9.23 -12.08 -29.21
N TYR A 299 8.86 -13.29 -28.79
CA TYR A 299 9.33 -13.87 -27.53
C TYR A 299 10.76 -14.42 -27.69
N GLU A 300 11.70 -13.49 -27.80
CA GLU A 300 13.14 -13.73 -27.82
C GLU A 300 13.88 -12.60 -27.10
N ARG A 301 15.00 -12.90 -26.44
CA ARG A 301 15.74 -11.93 -25.62
C ARG A 301 16.01 -10.59 -26.31
N VAL A 302 16.43 -10.63 -27.57
CA VAL A 302 16.81 -9.43 -28.33
C VAL A 302 15.59 -8.55 -28.63
N SER A 303 14.47 -9.14 -29.03
CA SER A 303 13.25 -8.38 -29.34
C SER A 303 12.61 -7.80 -28.08
N LEU A 304 12.57 -8.57 -26.99
CA LEU A 304 12.10 -8.08 -25.69
C LEU A 304 12.99 -6.95 -25.14
N GLY A 305 14.31 -7.08 -25.28
CA GLY A 305 15.25 -6.03 -24.89
C GLY A 305 15.05 -4.72 -25.65
N LYS A 306 14.81 -4.79 -26.96
CA LYS A 306 14.49 -3.62 -27.79
C LYS A 306 13.13 -3.00 -27.44
N ALA A 307 12.14 -3.84 -27.11
CA ALA A 307 10.80 -3.38 -26.78
C ALA A 307 10.79 -2.45 -25.57
N ILE A 308 11.59 -2.77 -24.55
CA ILE A 308 11.69 -1.98 -23.32
C ILE A 308 12.83 -0.94 -23.34
N GLU A 309 13.46 -0.74 -24.50
CA GLU A 309 14.55 0.23 -24.65
C GLU A 309 14.01 1.65 -24.47
N GLY A 310 14.66 2.44 -23.60
CA GLY A 310 14.22 3.79 -23.25
C GLY A 310 13.17 3.87 -22.14
N ILE A 311 12.63 2.74 -21.67
CA ILE A 311 11.74 2.71 -20.50
C ILE A 311 12.59 2.61 -19.22
N ASP A 312 12.27 3.44 -18.23
CA ASP A 312 12.93 3.46 -16.92
C ASP A 312 12.42 2.33 -16.00
N ILE A 313 12.88 1.11 -16.29
CA ILE A 313 12.55 -0.10 -15.53
C ILE A 313 12.89 0.03 -14.03
N PRO A 314 14.09 0.56 -13.63
CA PRO A 314 14.39 0.77 -12.21
C PRO A 314 13.37 1.66 -11.49
N LYS A 315 12.84 2.69 -12.16
CA LYS A 315 11.81 3.55 -11.58
C LYS A 315 10.47 2.81 -11.44
N LEU A 316 10.05 2.06 -12.46
CA LEU A 316 8.74 1.38 -12.49
C LEU A 316 8.68 0.13 -11.60
N LEU A 317 9.79 -0.59 -11.44
CA LEU A 317 9.86 -1.88 -10.74
C LEU A 317 10.65 -1.84 -9.42
N GLY A 318 10.74 -0.67 -8.80
CA GLY A 318 11.26 -0.59 -7.43
C GLY A 318 12.79 -0.62 -7.29
N GLY A 319 13.53 -0.51 -8.40
CA GLY A 319 14.99 -0.41 -8.43
C GLY A 319 15.71 -1.60 -9.05
N ILE A 320 14.99 -2.58 -9.62
CA ILE A 320 15.65 -3.63 -10.41
C ILE A 320 16.23 -3.06 -11.70
N THR A 321 17.36 -3.61 -12.13
CA THR A 321 17.97 -3.23 -13.40
C THR A 321 17.16 -3.78 -14.58
N THR A 322 17.26 -3.12 -15.73
CA THR A 322 16.68 -3.60 -16.99
C THR A 322 17.19 -5.00 -17.34
N GLU A 323 18.45 -5.32 -17.03
CA GLU A 323 19.02 -6.66 -17.26
C GLU A 323 18.42 -7.73 -16.34
N GLU A 324 18.22 -7.43 -15.05
CA GLU A 324 17.54 -8.34 -14.12
C GLU A 324 16.09 -8.61 -14.57
N PHE A 325 15.38 -7.57 -15.03
CA PHE A 325 14.04 -7.73 -15.57
C PHE A 325 14.02 -8.57 -16.85
N LEU A 326 14.95 -8.33 -17.79
CA LEU A 326 15.06 -9.13 -19.01
C LEU A 326 15.36 -10.60 -18.70
N LYS A 327 16.22 -10.87 -17.72
CA LYS A 327 16.53 -12.22 -17.26
C LYS A 327 15.34 -12.90 -16.59
N LEU A 328 14.46 -12.15 -15.93
CA LEU A 328 13.23 -12.68 -15.36
C LEU A 328 12.29 -13.16 -16.47
N ILE A 329 12.12 -12.36 -17.54
CA ILE A 329 11.14 -12.66 -18.58
C ILE A 329 11.66 -13.58 -19.69
N TYR A 330 12.98 -13.84 -19.76
CA TYR A 330 13.63 -14.72 -20.73
C TYR A 330 14.99 -15.28 -20.27
#